data_AF-A0AAW1U7Y1-F1
#
_entry.id   AF-A0AAW1U7Y1-F1
#
_cell.length_a   1.000
_cell.length_b   1.000
_cell.length_c   1.000
_cell.angle_alpha   90.00
_cell.angle_beta   90.00
_cell.angle_gamma   90.00
#
_symmetry.space_group_name_H-M   'P 1'
#
loop_
_entity.id
_entity.type
_entity.pdbx_description
1 polymer ?
#
loop_
_entity_poly.entity_id
_entity_poly.type
_entity_poly.pdbx_seq_one_letter_code
_entity_poly.pdbx_strand_id
1 'polypeptide(L)'
;MAQATEAQKIQLLQDLEIEMMADMFNRLTTSCHRKCIPPVYNDSEIAKGEAVCIDRCVAKFLDIHERIGKKLGQLSMQDENLLKK
;
A
#
# COMPACT_ATOMS: atom_id res chain seq x y z
N MET A 1 10.64 25.49 24.12
CA MET A 1 10.54 24.25 23.30
C MET A 1 10.35 24.71 21.87
N ALA A 2 11.40 24.57 21.07
CA ALA A 2 11.56 25.26 19.80
C ALA A 2 10.58 24.73 18.75
N GLN A 3 9.92 25.65 18.07
CA GLN A 3 9.10 25.40 16.89
C GLN A 3 9.98 24.73 15.83
N ALA A 4 9.58 23.55 15.35
CA ALA A 4 10.22 22.92 14.21
C ALA A 4 10.10 23.87 13.00
N THR A 5 11.21 24.18 12.36
CA THR A 5 11.25 25.01 11.14
C THR A 5 10.43 24.33 10.03
N GLU A 6 9.82 25.11 9.13
CA GLU A 6 9.02 24.53 8.02
C GLU A 6 9.80 23.50 7.20
N ALA A 7 11.11 23.68 7.05
CA ALA A 7 12.00 22.72 6.39
C ALA A 7 12.02 21.35 7.11
N GLN A 8 12.03 21.33 8.45
CA GLN A 8 11.96 20.08 9.21
C GLN A 8 10.60 19.40 9.09
N LYS A 9 9.52 20.18 8.96
CA LYS A 9 8.16 19.65 8.76
C LYS A 9 8.00 19.01 7.37
N ILE A 10 8.56 19.63 6.34
CA ILE A 10 8.56 19.07 4.97
C ILE A 10 9.39 17.78 4.94
N GLN A 11 10.57 17.78 5.56
CA GLN A 11 11.41 16.58 5.64
C GLN A 11 10.67 15.42 6.32
N LEU A 12 10.01 15.68 7.45
CA LEU A 12 9.25 14.67 8.19
C LEU A 12 8.11 14.07 7.35
N LEU A 13 7.39 14.89 6.58
CA LEU A 13 6.31 14.41 5.70
C LEU A 13 6.85 13.51 4.59
N GLN A 14 7.97 13.91 3.96
CA GLN A 14 8.61 13.09 2.93
C GLN A 14 9.10 11.75 3.49
N ASP A 15 9.71 11.75 4.67
CA ASP A 15 10.19 10.52 5.31
C ASP A 15 9.01 9.57 5.60
N LEU A 16 7.89 10.12 6.09
CA LEU A 16 6.67 9.35 6.33
C LEU A 16 6.07 8.79 5.03
N GLU A 17 6.02 9.58 3.96
CA GLU A 17 5.54 9.12 2.65
C GLU A 17 6.37 7.94 2.13
N ILE A 18 7.69 8.00 2.27
CA ILE A 18 8.60 6.91 1.86
C ILE A 18 8.34 5.65 2.68
N GLU A 19 8.23 5.76 4.01
CA GLU A 19 7.95 4.62 4.88
C GLU A 19 6.61 3.94 4.54
N MET A 20 5.56 4.74 4.31
CA MET A 20 4.25 4.24 3.91
C MET A 20 4.29 3.53 2.56
N MET A 21 4.99 4.09 1.56
CA MET A 21 5.16 3.45 0.26
C MET A 21 5.94 2.14 0.35
N ALA A 22 6.94 2.07 1.21
CA ALA A 22 7.71 0.85 1.44
C ALA A 22 6.85 -0.27 2.07
N ASP A 23 6.04 0.04 3.08
CA ASP A 23 5.10 -0.95 3.65
C ASP A 23 4.10 -1.44 2.60
N MET A 24 3.54 -0.54 1.79
CA MET A 24 2.65 -0.90 0.69
C MET A 24 3.33 -1.86 -0.30
N PHE A 25 4.56 -1.57 -0.71
CA PHE A 25 5.33 -2.40 -1.65
C PHE A 25 5.60 -3.80 -1.09
N ASN A 26 5.95 -3.90 0.20
CA ASN A 26 6.19 -5.19 0.87
C ASN A 26 4.92 -6.04 0.93
N ARG A 27 3.77 -5.43 1.25
CA ARG A 27 2.47 -6.11 1.28
C ARG A 27 2.02 -6.55 -0.10
N LEU A 28 2.20 -5.69 -1.11
CA LEU A 28 1.90 -5.98 -2.51
C LEU A 28 2.72 -7.17 -3.00
N THR A 29 4.03 -7.13 -2.78
CA THR A 29 4.96 -8.20 -3.21
C THR A 29 4.61 -9.52 -2.55
N THR A 30 4.41 -9.54 -1.23
CA THR A 30 4.04 -10.76 -0.48
C THR A 30 2.70 -11.32 -0.95
N SER A 31 1.70 -10.45 -1.16
CA SER A 31 0.36 -10.86 -1.59
C SER A 31 0.38 -11.45 -3.01
N CYS A 32 1.05 -10.78 -3.95
CA CYS A 32 1.10 -11.24 -5.33
C CYS A 32 1.99 -12.47 -5.51
N HIS A 33 3.11 -12.56 -4.80
CA HIS A 33 3.92 -13.78 -4.76
C HIS A 33 3.08 -14.97 -4.29
N ARG A 34 2.38 -14.85 -3.15
CA ARG A 34 1.53 -15.93 -2.62
C ARG A 34 0.37 -16.31 -3.55
N LYS A 35 -0.15 -15.37 -4.35
CA LYS A 35 -1.28 -15.61 -5.26
C LYS A 35 -0.88 -16.18 -6.61
N CYS A 36 0.30 -15.81 -7.11
CA CYS A 36 0.69 -16.06 -8.49
C CYS A 36 1.85 -17.05 -8.64
N ILE A 37 2.65 -17.26 -7.58
CA ILE A 37 3.78 -18.19 -7.60
C ILE A 37 3.43 -19.42 -6.76
N PRO A 38 3.33 -20.62 -7.37
CA PRO A 38 3.10 -21.86 -6.64
C PRO A 38 4.25 -22.15 -5.65
N PRO A 39 3.99 -22.84 -4.53
CA PRO A 39 5.04 -23.22 -3.58
C PRO A 39 6.00 -24.29 -4.12
N VAL A 40 5.62 -24.97 -5.21
CA VAL A 40 6.44 -25.97 -5.89
C VAL A 40 7.04 -25.34 -7.13
N TYR A 41 8.35 -25.12 -7.10
CA TYR A 41 9.12 -24.53 -8.19
C TYR A 41 9.61 -25.63 -9.12
N ASN A 42 9.06 -25.67 -10.33
CA ASN A 42 9.50 -26.60 -11.38
C ASN A 42 10.59 -25.99 -12.27
N ASP A 43 10.67 -24.66 -12.30
CA ASP A 43 11.64 -23.88 -13.07
C ASP A 43 12.06 -22.65 -12.25
N SER A 44 13.23 -22.09 -12.57
CA SER A 44 13.75 -20.85 -12.01
C SER A 44 13.25 -19.59 -12.71
N GLU A 45 12.68 -19.73 -13.91
CA GLU A 45 12.13 -18.62 -14.68
C GLU A 45 10.64 -18.41 -14.41
N ILE A 46 10.21 -17.14 -14.47
CA ILE A 46 8.80 -16.79 -14.36
C ILE A 46 8.08 -17.20 -15.65
N ALA A 47 7.17 -18.16 -15.54
CA ALA A 47 6.38 -18.60 -16.67
C ALA A 47 5.45 -17.49 -17.16
N LYS A 48 5.09 -17.50 -18.45
CA LYS A 48 4.17 -16.52 -19.04
C LYS A 48 2.85 -16.38 -18.25
N GLY A 49 2.33 -17.49 -17.71
CA GLY A 49 1.13 -17.48 -16.87
C GLY A 49 1.31 -16.76 -15.54
N GLU A 50 2.46 -16.93 -14.90
CA GLU A 50 2.83 -16.27 -13.65
C GLU A 50 3.03 -14.77 -13.87
N ALA A 51 3.73 -14.38 -14.94
CA ALA A 51 3.91 -12.98 -15.31
C ALA A 51 2.56 -12.25 -15.49
N VAL A 52 1.66 -12.83 -16.30
CA VAL A 52 0.30 -12.26 -16.50
C VAL A 52 -0.51 -12.25 -15.21
N CYS A 53 -0.35 -13.24 -14.33
CA CYS A 53 -0.99 -13.23 -13.02
C CYS A 53 -0.47 -12.08 -12.16
N ILE A 54 0.85 -11.87 -12.10
CA ILE A 54 1.49 -10.80 -11.32
C ILE A 54 0.95 -9.43 -11.78
N ASP A 55 0.92 -9.16 -13.08
CA ASP A 55 0.38 -7.90 -13.63
C ASP A 55 -1.06 -7.65 -13.18
N ARG A 56 -1.92 -8.69 -13.31
CA ARG A 56 -3.32 -8.63 -12.87
C ARG A 56 -3.44 -8.47 -11.36
N CYS A 57 -2.55 -9.11 -10.59
CA CYS A 57 -2.56 -9.03 -9.14
C CYS A 57 -2.22 -7.62 -8.67
N VAL A 58 -1.17 -7.01 -9.22
CA VAL A 58 -0.74 -5.64 -8.92
C VAL A 58 -1.88 -4.66 -9.22
N ALA A 59 -2.48 -4.76 -10.42
CA ALA A 59 -3.60 -3.90 -10.80
C ALA A 59 -4.78 -4.00 -9.82
N LYS A 60 -5.15 -5.23 -9.43
CA LYS A 60 -6.23 -5.46 -8.45
C LYS A 60 -5.86 -4.98 -7.05
N PHE A 61 -4.61 -5.17 -6.63
CA PHE A 61 -4.14 -4.76 -5.31
C PHE A 61 -4.28 -3.24 -5.16
N LEU A 62 -3.84 -2.47 -6.16
CA LEU A 62 -3.91 -1.01 -6.14
C LEU A 62 -5.36 -0.51 -6.19
N ASP A 63 -6.23 -1.10 -7.01
CA ASP A 63 -7.67 -0.76 -7.04
C ASP A 63 -8.34 -1.01 -5.68
N ILE A 64 -8.06 -2.15 -5.04
CA ILE A 64 -8.58 -2.44 -3.70
C ILE A 64 -7.98 -1.51 -2.64
N HIS A 65 -6.68 -1.23 -2.71
CA HIS A 65 -6.01 -0.30 -1.80
C HIS A 65 -6.65 1.10 -1.86
N GLU A 66 -6.94 1.62 -3.06
CA GLU A 66 -7.61 2.90 -3.25
C GLU A 66 -9.04 2.90 -2.66
N ARG A 67 -9.82 1.85 -2.93
CA ARG A 67 -11.19 1.74 -2.41
C ARG A 67 -11.23 1.68 -0.88
N ILE A 68 -10.31 0.92 -0.28
CA ILE A 68 -10.15 0.85 1.17
C ILE A 68 -9.77 2.22 1.72
N GLY A 69 -8.82 2.91 1.09
CA GLY A 69 -8.42 4.27 1.47
C GLY A 69 -9.59 5.26 1.46
N LYS A 70 -10.40 5.25 0.39
CA LYS A 70 -11.62 6.08 0.30
C LYS A 70 -12.61 5.76 1.42
N LYS A 71 -12.83 4.48 1.71
CA LYS A 71 -13.78 4.06 2.75
C LYS A 71 -13.29 4.44 4.15
N LEU A 72 -12.00 4.25 4.44
CA LEU A 72 -11.39 4.66 5.70
C LEU A 72 -11.51 6.17 5.90
N GLY A 73 -11.20 6.98 4.88
CA GLY A 73 -11.36 8.43 4.94
C GLY A 73 -12.80 8.87 5.25
N GLN A 74 -13.80 8.23 4.63
CA GLN A 74 -15.22 8.49 4.91
C GLN A 74 -15.59 8.18 6.37
N LEU A 75 -15.08 7.07 6.92
CA LEU A 75 -15.33 6.67 8.31
C LEU A 75 -14.67 7.65 9.29
N SER A 76 -13.42 8.06 9.04
CA SER A 76 -12.74 9.03 9.89
C SER A 76 -13.48 10.38 9.96
N MET A 77 -14.01 10.87 8.83
CA MET A 77 -14.83 12.09 8.81
C MET A 77 -16.16 11.91 9.57
N GLN A 78 -16.76 10.72 9.48
CA GLN A 78 -17.98 10.39 10.24
C GLN A 78 -17.71 10.39 11.75
N ASP A 79 -16.62 9.76 12.18
CA ASP A 79 -16.22 9.68 13.59
C ASP A 79 -15.98 11.09 14.16
N GLU A 80 -15.25 11.96 13.45
CA GLU A 80 -15.06 13.35 13.89
C GLU A 80 -16.37 14.11 14.08
N ASN A 81 -17.38 13.86 13.23
CA ASN A 81 -18.69 14.49 13.33
C ASN A 81 -19.52 13.92 14.49
N LEU A 82 -19.29 12.66 14.88
CA LEU A 82 -19.90 12.06 16.06
C LEU A 82 -19.27 12.58 17.34
N LEU A 83 -17.95 12.74 17.40
CA LEU A 83 -17.26 13.30 18.57
C LEU A 83 -17.56 14.79 18.82
N LYS A 84 -18.00 15.53 17.80
CA LYS A 84 -18.35 16.96 17.89
C LYS A 84 -19.80 17.21 18.34
N LYS A 85 -20.61 16.16 18.50
CA LYS A 85 -21.99 16.24 19.03
C LYS A 85 -22.02 15.86 20.50
#